data_AF-A0A1Z1M807-F1
#
_entry.id   AF-A0A1Z1M807-F1
#
_cell.length_a   1.000
_cell.length_b   1.000
_cell.length_c   1.000
_cell.angle_alpha   90.00
_cell.angle_beta   90.00
_cell.angle_gamma   90.00
#
_symmetry.space_group_name_H-M   'P 1'
#
loop_
_entity.id
_entity.type
_entity.pdbx_description
1 polymer ?
#
loop_
_entity_poly.entity_id
_entity_poly.type
_entity_poly.pdbx_seq_one_letter_code
_entity_poly.pdbx_strand_id
1 'polypeptide(L)'
;MVDLSGGQILKKIAKNVMQLRSNSGTYFYDFSFISNENLFKDKYRNFLNKIPLYSKQIDSIIAKANIAFSLNIKIFQEHNFNLIKIMLMLLLSSISSFRKKFLFKSYYV
;
A
#
# COMPACT_ATOMS: atom_id res chain seq x y z
N MET A 1 -6.81 1.79 -3.85
CA MET A 1 -5.64 2.71 -3.93
C MET A 1 -4.49 2.26 -3.04
N VAL A 2 -4.78 1.85 -1.80
CA VAL A 2 -3.77 1.38 -0.82
C VAL A 2 -3.04 0.14 -1.33
N ASP A 3 -3.74 -0.84 -1.90
CA ASP A 3 -3.10 -2.06 -2.42
C ASP A 3 -2.18 -1.77 -3.63
N LEU A 4 -2.60 -0.87 -4.51
CA LEU A 4 -1.80 -0.36 -5.63
C LEU A 4 -0.62 0.54 -5.22
N SER A 5 -0.49 0.89 -3.94
CA SER A 5 0.58 1.75 -3.45
C SER A 5 1.42 1.01 -2.40
N GLY A 6 0.84 0.69 -1.25
CA GLY A 6 1.49 -0.05 -0.17
C GLY A 6 1.53 -1.57 -0.40
N GLY A 7 0.64 -2.13 -1.22
CA GLY A 7 0.61 -3.58 -1.47
C GLY A 7 1.87 -4.11 -2.13
N GLN A 8 2.53 -3.33 -3.00
CA GLN A 8 3.82 -3.72 -3.58
C GLN A 8 4.95 -3.80 -2.54
N ILE A 9 4.89 -2.97 -1.49
CA ILE A 9 5.85 -3.04 -0.38
C ILE A 9 5.54 -4.28 0.48
N LEU A 10 4.26 -4.49 0.82
CA LEU A 10 3.82 -5.67 1.56
C LEU A 10 4.19 -6.97 0.85
N LYS A 11 3.99 -7.05 -0.47
CA LYS A 11 4.41 -8.15 -1.33
C LYS A 11 5.90 -8.45 -1.18
N LYS A 12 6.76 -7.42 -1.26
CA LYS A 12 8.20 -7.57 -1.12
C LYS A 12 8.59 -8.07 0.28
N ILE A 13 7.95 -7.55 1.33
CA ILE A 13 8.20 -8.01 2.69
C ILE A 13 7.78 -9.47 2.87
N ALA A 14 6.57 -9.83 2.43
CA ALA A 14 6.08 -11.20 2.52
C ALA A 14 7.01 -12.18 1.80
N LYS A 15 7.42 -11.86 0.57
CA LYS A 15 8.40 -12.67 -0.18
C LYS A 15 9.73 -12.84 0.55
N ASN A 16 10.26 -11.76 1.13
CA ASN A 16 11.54 -11.79 1.82
C ASN A 16 11.48 -12.55 3.15
N VAL A 17 10.48 -12.26 3.98
CA VAL A 17 10.33 -12.84 5.32
C VAL A 17 9.99 -14.33 5.24
N MET A 18 9.16 -14.71 4.27
CA MET A 18 8.71 -16.10 4.08
C MET A 18 9.52 -16.87 3.04
N GLN A 19 10.60 -16.26 2.49
CA GLN A 19 11.49 -16.85 1.49
C GLN A 19 10.75 -17.44 0.27
N LEU A 20 9.71 -16.75 -0.19
CA LEU A 20 8.88 -17.22 -1.31
C LEU A 20 9.65 -17.04 -2.62
N ARG A 21 9.92 -18.17 -3.29
CA ARG A 21 10.68 -18.20 -4.55
C ARG A 21 9.88 -17.76 -5.78
N SER A 22 8.55 -17.82 -5.70
CA SER A 22 7.63 -17.44 -6.78
C SER A 22 6.57 -16.45 -6.27
N ASN A 23 5.61 -16.07 -7.12
CA ASN A 23 4.47 -15.24 -6.70
C ASN A 23 3.42 -16.03 -5.91
N SER A 24 3.55 -17.36 -5.82
CA SER A 24 2.68 -18.20 -5.00
C SER A 24 2.65 -17.70 -3.56
N GLY A 25 1.44 -17.44 -3.04
CA GLY A 25 1.23 -16.83 -1.72
C GLY A 25 1.19 -15.31 -1.70
N THR A 26 1.40 -14.62 -2.84
CA THR A 26 1.37 -13.15 -2.93
C THR A 26 0.56 -12.59 -4.10
N TYR A 27 -0.24 -13.42 -4.77
CA TYR A 27 -1.07 -13.03 -5.92
C TYR A 27 -2.07 -11.91 -5.62
N PHE A 28 -2.48 -11.73 -4.37
CA PHE A 28 -3.32 -10.60 -3.97
C PHE A 28 -2.71 -9.23 -4.34
N TYR A 29 -1.38 -9.15 -4.43
CA TYR A 29 -0.65 -7.94 -4.79
C TYR A 29 -0.21 -7.91 -6.27
N ASP A 30 -0.71 -8.83 -7.11
CA ASP A 30 -0.46 -8.85 -8.56
C ASP A 30 -1.64 -8.25 -9.33
N PHE A 31 -1.38 -7.14 -10.03
CA PHE A 31 -2.37 -6.44 -10.83
C PHE A 31 -2.08 -6.61 -12.32
N SER A 32 -2.23 -7.84 -12.84
CA SER A 32 -1.88 -8.19 -14.23
C SER A 32 -2.60 -7.35 -15.30
N PHE A 33 -3.80 -6.88 -15.01
CA PHE A 33 -4.60 -6.03 -15.92
C PHE A 33 -4.26 -4.54 -15.83
N ILE A 34 -3.36 -4.13 -14.92
CA ILE A 34 -2.95 -2.75 -14.74
C ILE A 34 -1.50 -2.61 -15.23
N SER A 35 -1.33 -2.10 -16.45
CA SER A 35 -0.02 -1.92 -17.07
C SER A 35 0.79 -0.77 -16.46
N ASN A 36 0.13 0.32 -16.06
CA ASN A 36 0.76 1.47 -15.42
C ASN A 36 -0.03 1.89 -14.18
N GLU A 37 0.49 1.53 -13.01
CA GLU A 37 -0.15 1.81 -11.71
C GLU A 37 -0.33 3.31 -11.46
N ASN A 38 0.63 4.16 -11.84
CA ASN A 38 0.54 5.60 -11.60
C ASN A 38 -0.56 6.23 -12.45
N LEU A 39 -0.57 5.91 -13.75
CA LEU A 39 -1.62 6.38 -14.65
C LEU A 39 -3.01 5.87 -14.25
N PHE A 40 -3.10 4.63 -13.76
CA PHE A 40 -4.36 4.10 -13.23
C PHE A 40 -4.82 4.87 -12.00
N LYS A 41 -3.93 5.13 -11.03
CA LYS A 41 -4.26 5.90 -9.82
C LYS A 41 -4.72 7.31 -10.16
N ASP A 42 -4.07 7.97 -11.12
CA ASP A 42 -4.44 9.33 -11.52
C ASP A 42 -5.80 9.36 -12.21
N LYS A 43 -6.07 8.42 -13.11
CA LYS A 43 -7.40 8.23 -13.71
C LYS A 43 -8.46 7.99 -12.65
N TYR A 44 -8.18 7.10 -11.69
CA TYR A 44 -9.12 6.79 -10.60
C TYR A 44 -9.44 8.01 -9.74
N ARG A 45 -8.43 8.82 -9.34
CA ARG A 45 -8.66 10.07 -8.61
C ARG A 45 -9.47 11.06 -9.43
N ASN A 46 -9.16 11.19 -10.72
CA ASN A 46 -9.89 12.08 -11.62
C ASN A 46 -11.36 11.67 -11.77
N PHE A 47 -11.67 10.37 -11.78
CA PHE A 47 -13.06 9.90 -11.76
C PHE A 47 -13.76 10.23 -10.45
N LEU A 48 -13.11 10.00 -9.30
CA LEU A 48 -13.69 10.35 -8.00
C LEU A 48 -13.98 11.85 -7.87
N ASN A 49 -13.08 12.71 -8.34
CA ASN A 49 -13.24 14.17 -8.30
C ASN A 49 -14.39 14.67 -9.19
N LYS A 50 -14.82 13.88 -10.17
CA LYS A 50 -15.92 14.23 -11.09
C LYS A 50 -17.29 13.79 -10.57
N ILE A 51 -17.36 13.05 -9.46
CA ILE A 51 -18.64 12.62 -8.90
C ILE A 51 -19.35 13.86 -8.35
N PRO A 52 -20.58 14.18 -8.81
CA PRO A 52 -21.31 15.35 -8.32
C PRO A 52 -21.85 15.07 -6.91
N LEU A 53 -21.12 15.55 -5.90
CA LEU A 53 -21.44 15.36 -4.48
C LEU A 53 -21.58 16.70 -3.78
N TYR A 54 -22.51 16.76 -2.83
CA TYR A 54 -22.66 17.91 -1.92
C TYR A 54 -21.76 17.74 -0.70
N SER A 55 -21.41 18.84 -0.02
CA SER A 55 -20.50 18.85 1.14
C SER A 55 -20.84 17.79 2.19
N LYS A 56 -22.11 17.68 2.59
CA LYS A 56 -22.57 16.68 3.57
C LYS A 56 -22.32 15.22 3.13
N GLN A 57 -22.38 14.94 1.83
CA GLN A 57 -22.07 13.61 1.30
C GLN A 57 -20.57 13.34 1.34
N ILE A 58 -19.75 14.34 1.04
CA ILE A 58 -18.28 14.26 1.14
C ILE A 58 -17.89 13.97 2.59
N ASP A 59 -18.46 14.70 3.55
CA ASP A 59 -18.21 14.48 4.98
C ASP A 59 -18.59 13.06 5.41
N SER A 60 -19.74 12.57 4.94
CA SER A 60 -20.18 11.19 5.19
C SER A 60 -19.23 10.15 4.60
N ILE A 61 -18.70 10.38 3.39
CA ILE A 61 -17.73 9.49 2.76
C ILE A 61 -16.42 9.48 3.55
N ILE A 62 -15.93 10.64 3.99
CA ILE A 62 -14.73 10.75 4.82
C ILE A 62 -14.92 10.00 6.14
N ALA A 63 -16.07 10.19 6.81
CA ALA A 63 -16.39 9.48 8.05
C ALA A 63 -16.40 7.96 7.84
N LYS A 64 -17.03 7.47 6.76
CA LYS A 64 -17.05 6.04 6.42
C LYS A 64 -15.66 5.49 6.09
N ALA A 65 -14.82 6.28 5.41
CA ALA A 65 -13.43 5.88 5.14
C ALA A 65 -12.64 5.70 6.43
N ASN A 66 -12.83 6.59 7.43
CA ASN A 66 -12.21 6.46 8.75
C ASN A 66 -12.71 5.24 9.53
N ILE A 67 -14.00 4.92 9.41
CA ILE A 67 -14.57 3.68 10.00
C ILE A 67 -13.94 2.45 9.34
N ALA A 68 -13.87 2.41 8.01
CA ALA A 68 -13.24 1.31 7.28
C ALA A 68 -11.76 1.14 7.68
N PHE A 69 -11.03 2.25 7.86
CA PHE A 69 -9.65 2.20 8.34
C PHE A 69 -9.55 1.65 9.78
N SER A 70 -10.41 2.10 10.68
CA SER A 70 -10.49 1.59 12.05
C SER A 70 -10.80 0.09 12.09
N LEU A 71 -11.69 -0.38 11.23
CA LEU A 71 -12.01 -1.81 11.12
C LEU A 71 -10.81 -2.62 10.63
N ASN A 72 -10.06 -2.13 9.65
CA ASN A 72 -8.82 -2.78 9.22
C ASN A 72 -7.83 -2.92 10.37
N ILE A 73 -7.63 -1.86 11.18
CA ILE A 73 -6.75 -1.93 12.35
C ILE A 73 -7.25 -2.99 13.35
N LYS A 74 -8.56 -3.03 13.63
CA LYS A 74 -9.14 -4.02 14.54
C LYS A 74 -8.87 -5.46 14.09
N ILE A 75 -9.03 -5.76 12.80
CA ILE A 75 -8.70 -7.09 12.24
C ILE A 75 -7.25 -7.46 12.54
N PHE A 76 -6.33 -6.50 12.38
CA PHE A 76 -4.92 -6.75 12.67
C PHE A 76 -4.58 -6.79 14.17
N GLN A 77 -5.40 -6.19 15.06
CA GLN A 77 -5.23 -6.24 16.51
C GLN A 77 -5.77 -7.54 17.11
N GLU A 78 -6.85 -8.06 16.55
CA GLU A 78 -7.51 -9.29 17.00
C GLU A 78 -6.62 -10.52 16.82
N HIS A 79 -5.87 -10.58 15.71
CA HIS A 79 -4.74 -11.48 15.62
C HIS A 79 -3.56 -10.87 16.38
N ASN A 80 -3.02 -11.55 17.40
CA ASN A 80 -1.86 -11.18 18.25
C ASN A 80 -0.52 -10.93 17.49
N PHE A 81 -0.54 -10.22 16.38
CA PHE A 81 0.64 -9.72 15.70
C PHE A 81 1.04 -8.40 16.35
N ASN A 82 2.32 -8.25 16.68
CA ASN A 82 2.87 -6.96 17.06
C ASN A 82 2.77 -5.98 15.88
N LEU A 83 1.63 -5.33 15.75
CA LEU A 83 1.30 -4.37 14.69
C LEU A 83 2.35 -3.29 14.55
N ILE A 84 2.82 -2.78 15.69
CA ILE A 84 3.91 -1.81 15.78
C ILE A 84 5.17 -2.35 15.12
N LYS A 85 5.51 -3.63 15.34
CA LYS A 85 6.68 -4.30 14.75
C LYS A 85 6.53 -4.45 13.23
N ILE A 86 5.35 -4.81 12.74
CA ILE A 86 5.08 -4.92 11.30
C ILE A 86 5.12 -3.55 10.62
N MET A 87 4.51 -2.52 11.22
CA MET A 87 4.57 -1.15 10.72
C MET A 87 5.99 -0.59 10.72
N LEU A 88 6.79 -0.86 11.76
CA LEU A 88 8.22 -0.53 11.81
C LEU A 88 9.00 -1.25 10.71
N MET A 89 8.77 -2.56 10.50
CA MET A 89 9.41 -3.31 9.42
C MET A 89 9.04 -2.75 8.03
N LEU A 90 7.79 -2.32 7.82
CA LEU A 90 7.33 -1.64 6.61
C LEU A 90 8.02 -0.28 6.40
N LEU A 91 8.12 0.54 7.45
CA LEU A 91 8.82 1.83 7.41
C LEU A 91 10.33 1.66 7.15
N LEU A 92 11.00 0.77 7.88
CA LEU A 92 12.45 0.53 7.76
C LEU A 92 12.82 -0.11 6.41
N SER A 93 12.01 -1.03 5.89
CA SER A 93 12.22 -1.61 4.56
C SER A 93 12.03 -0.56 3.45
N SER A 94 11.07 0.36 3.61
CA SER A 94 10.87 1.48 2.68
C SER A 94 12.08 2.44 2.71
N ILE A 95 12.56 2.83 3.90
CA ILE A 95 13.73 3.71 4.08
C ILE A 95 15.01 3.06 3.55
N SER A 96 15.26 1.78 3.86
CA SER A 96 16.46 1.07 3.40
C SER A 96 16.46 0.85 1.87
N SER A 97 15.29 0.65 1.27
CA SER A 97 15.14 0.60 -0.19
C SER A 97 15.47 1.95 -0.84
N PHE A 98 15.12 3.06 -0.18
CA PHE A 98 15.45 4.41 -0.60
C PHE A 98 16.96 4.70 -0.49
N ARG A 99 17.59 4.25 0.60
CA ARG A 99 19.04 4.41 0.85
C ARG A 99 19.89 3.63 -0.16
N LYS A 100 19.50 2.41 -0.54
CA LYS A 100 20.18 1.65 -1.61
C LYS A 100 20.12 2.37 -2.95
N LYS A 101 18.97 2.96 -3.32
CA LYS A 101 18.79 3.70 -4.57
C LYS A 101 19.66 4.97 -4.64
N PHE A 102 19.91 5.61 -3.50
CA PHE A 102 20.75 6.80 -3.42
C PHE A 102 22.26 6.46 -3.45
N LEU A 103 22.68 5.40 -2.76
CA LEU A 103 24.09 4.93 -2.77
C LEU A 103 24.53 4.43 -4.15
N PHE A 104 23.64 3.80 -4.94
CA PHE A 104 23.94 3.39 -6.32
C PHE A 104 24.14 4.57 -7.28
N LYS A 105 23.64 5.77 -6.97
CA LYS A 105 23.82 6.96 -7.82
C LYS A 105 25.14 7.69 -7.55
N SER A 106 25.83 7.40 -6.44
CA SER A 106 27.10 8.02 -6.08
C SER A 106 28.34 7.25 -6.58
N TYR A 107 28.17 6.06 -7.16
CA TYR A 107 29.26 5.24 -7.71
C TYR A 107 29.42 5.35 -9.24
N TYR A 108 28.63 6.20 -9.89
CA TYR A 108 28.65 6.42 -11.35
C TYR A 108 28.78 7.90 -11.75
N VAL A 109 29.43 8.71 -10.92
CA VAL A 109 29.96 10.04 -11.30
C VAL A 109 31.46 10.03 -11.13
#